data_AF-A0A5N5WPM5-F1
#
_entry.id   AF-A0A5N5WPM5-F1
#
_cell.length_a   1.000
_cell.length_b   1.000
_cell.length_c   1.000
_cell.angle_alpha   90.00
_cell.angle_beta   90.00
_cell.angle_gamma   90.00
#
_symmetry.space_group_name_H-M   'P 1'
#
loop_
_entity.id
_entity.type
_entity.pdbx_description
1 polymer ?
#
loop_
_entity_poly.entity_id
_entity_poly.type
_entity_poly.pdbx_seq_one_letter_code
_entity_poly.pdbx_strand_id
1 'polypeptide(L)'
;MAIQKLPRELVDHIINYLSPLSAVNAQAAFETPPREYDQPVQGLWSAIFKKEDWLRQVTELGGNPVLIGPRLGDVHLVNDYRRMPKIHMVLHSGSMSFDVSTKPMRKLFILCLKEGIVHHESCEDCAEITAGDDLTVDVSEPLRGHEWLEIQTRRIKQLFTYNNKCLQSQYCFFNDKTIKLLQPEEIGQYKFWLSRTGGVLRPDYLGKYRGGGGGGGGGEFIPR
;
A
#
# COMPACT_ATOMS: atom_id res chain seq x y z
N MET A 1 -12.57 -8.65 40.43
CA MET A 1 -11.11 -8.85 40.25
C MET A 1 -10.63 -7.77 39.32
N ALA A 2 -9.82 -6.82 39.81
CA ALA A 2 -9.19 -5.84 38.95
C ALA A 2 -8.07 -6.54 38.17
N ILE A 3 -8.19 -6.62 36.85
CA ILE A 3 -7.04 -6.94 36.00
C ILE A 3 -6.04 -5.81 36.28
N GLN A 4 -4.90 -6.13 36.91
CA GLN A 4 -3.83 -5.16 37.08
C GLN A 4 -3.50 -4.61 35.69
N LYS A 5 -3.69 -3.30 35.50
CA LYS A 5 -3.41 -2.65 34.22
C LYS A 5 -1.93 -2.85 33.93
N LEU A 6 -1.64 -3.51 32.80
CA LEU A 6 -0.27 -3.68 32.32
C LEU A 6 0.39 -2.29 32.20
N PRO A 7 1.67 -2.15 32.58
CA PRO A 7 2.45 -0.96 32.28
C PRO A 7 2.36 -0.61 30.80
N ARG A 8 2.27 0.68 30.48
CA ARG A 8 2.10 1.16 29.11
C ARG A 8 3.22 0.68 28.20
N GLU A 9 4.44 0.57 28.73
CA GLU A 9 5.62 0.12 28.02
C GLU A 9 5.46 -1.33 27.53
N LEU A 10 4.87 -2.20 28.34
CA LEU A 10 4.61 -3.59 27.95
C LEU A 10 3.48 -3.66 26.91
N VAL A 11 2.43 -2.87 27.09
CA VAL A 11 1.33 -2.77 26.11
C VAL A 11 1.85 -2.27 24.76
N ASP A 12 2.64 -1.20 24.75
CA ASP A 12 3.26 -0.66 23.55
C ASP A 12 4.20 -1.70 22.91
N HIS A 13 4.93 -2.48 23.72
CA HIS A 13 5.79 -3.55 23.20
C HIS A 13 4.98 -4.64 22.50
N ILE A 14 3.85 -5.05 23.06
CA ILE A 14 2.93 -6.03 22.44
C ILE A 14 2.35 -5.45 21.14
N ILE A 15 1.79 -4.24 21.20
CA ILE A 15 1.20 -3.55 20.04
C ILE A 15 2.22 -3.44 18.90
N ASN A 16 3.47 -3.18 19.23
CA ASN A 16 4.54 -3.04 18.23
C ASN A 16 4.81 -4.31 17.41
N TYR A 17 4.36 -5.48 17.84
CA TYR A 17 4.45 -6.74 17.09
C TYR A 17 3.17 -7.10 16.34
N LEU A 18 2.09 -6.33 16.53
CA LEU A 18 0.82 -6.57 15.87
C LEU A 18 0.76 -5.82 14.54
N SER A 19 -0.04 -6.36 13.62
CA SER A 19 -0.42 -5.67 12.39
C SER A 19 -1.25 -4.41 12.73
N PRO A 20 -1.39 -3.45 11.78
CA PRO A 20 -2.16 -2.23 12.02
C PRO A 20 -3.61 -2.47 12.48
N LEU A 21 -4.27 -3.53 11.99
CA LEU A 21 -5.66 -3.85 12.32
C LEU A 21 -5.76 -4.55 13.69
N SER A 22 -4.87 -5.50 13.99
CA SER A 22 -4.82 -6.19 15.28
C SER A 22 -4.40 -5.26 16.40
N ALA A 23 -3.53 -4.29 16.11
CA ALA A 23 -3.13 -3.25 17.04
C ALA A 23 -4.32 -2.44 17.56
N VAL A 24 -5.28 -2.07 16.70
CA VAL A 24 -6.50 -1.34 17.10
C VAL A 24 -7.32 -2.15 18.10
N ASN A 25 -7.53 -3.44 17.81
CA ASN A 25 -8.30 -4.33 18.68
C ASN A 25 -7.60 -4.56 20.02
N ALA A 26 -6.28 -4.75 20.02
CA ALA A 26 -5.50 -4.93 21.23
C ALA A 26 -5.51 -3.66 22.11
N GLN A 27 -5.36 -2.49 21.50
CA GLN A 27 -5.45 -1.20 22.20
C GLN A 27 -6.80 -1.02 22.90
N ALA A 28 -7.90 -1.34 22.23
CA ALA A 28 -9.23 -1.32 22.82
C ALA A 28 -9.35 -2.29 24.00
N ALA A 29 -8.83 -3.52 23.86
CA ALA A 29 -8.84 -4.53 24.92
C ALA A 29 -8.00 -4.14 26.15
N PHE A 30 -6.88 -3.45 25.94
CA PHE A 30 -6.03 -2.92 27.01
C PHE A 30 -6.48 -1.56 27.54
N GLU A 31 -7.61 -1.02 27.08
CA GLU A 31 -8.10 0.33 27.41
C GLU A 31 -7.01 1.42 27.24
N THR A 32 -6.12 1.24 26.27
CA THR A 32 -4.96 2.10 26.06
C THR A 32 -5.08 2.79 24.69
N PRO A 33 -5.14 4.13 24.64
CA PRO A 33 -5.28 4.82 23.36
C PRO A 33 -4.01 4.68 22.51
N PRO A 34 -4.14 4.62 21.17
CA PRO A 34 -3.00 4.67 20.26
C PRO A 34 -2.15 5.91 20.50
N ARG A 35 -0.84 5.76 20.38
CA ARG A 35 0.08 6.90 20.34
C ARG A 35 -0.22 7.73 19.09
N GLU A 36 -0.06 9.04 19.19
CA GLU A 36 -0.43 9.99 18.13
C GLU A 36 0.20 9.63 16.77
N TYR A 37 1.42 9.10 16.76
CA TYR A 37 2.12 8.72 15.53
C TYR A 37 1.61 7.41 14.89
N ASP A 38 0.95 6.54 15.66
CA ASP A 38 0.42 5.26 15.15
C ASP A 38 -0.99 5.40 14.56
N GLN A 39 -1.73 6.43 15.02
CA GLN A 39 -3.13 6.67 14.62
C GLN A 39 -3.33 6.76 13.09
N PRO A 40 -2.48 7.45 12.32
CA PRO A 40 -2.71 7.59 10.88
C PRO A 40 -2.65 6.26 10.14
N VAL A 41 -1.69 5.40 10.47
CA VAL A 41 -1.52 4.10 9.80
C VAL A 41 -2.63 3.13 10.18
N GLN A 42 -2.94 3.04 11.47
CA GLN A 42 -4.01 2.19 11.97
C GLN A 42 -5.37 2.60 11.39
N GLY A 43 -5.65 3.91 11.39
CA GLY A 43 -6.86 4.48 10.80
C GLY A 43 -6.94 4.28 9.28
N LEU A 44 -5.84 4.41 8.56
CA LEU A 44 -5.79 4.17 7.11
C LEU A 44 -6.22 2.74 6.74
N TRP A 45 -5.60 1.72 7.35
CA TRP A 45 -5.91 0.33 7.01
C TRP A 45 -7.29 -0.11 7.52
N SER A 46 -7.72 0.37 8.70
CA SER A 46 -9.06 0.10 9.25
C SER A 46 -10.21 0.85 8.57
N ALA A 47 -9.92 1.84 7.73
CA ALA A 47 -10.90 2.47 6.86
C ALA A 47 -11.34 1.51 5.73
N ILE A 48 -10.43 0.64 5.28
CA ILE A 48 -10.64 -0.25 4.12
C ILE A 48 -11.02 -1.66 4.58
N PHE A 49 -10.33 -2.19 5.59
CA PHE A 49 -10.45 -3.58 5.99
C PHE A 49 -11.08 -3.74 7.38
N LYS A 50 -11.96 -4.73 7.52
CA LYS A 50 -12.49 -5.21 8.81
C LYS A 50 -11.81 -6.47 9.32
N LYS A 51 -11.17 -7.24 8.42
CA LYS A 51 -10.46 -8.48 8.74
C LYS A 51 -9.12 -8.51 8.02
N GLU A 52 -8.19 -9.27 8.60
CA GLU A 52 -6.82 -9.40 8.10
C GLU A 52 -6.59 -10.63 7.24
N ASP A 53 -7.55 -11.53 7.08
CA ASP A 53 -7.31 -12.85 6.49
C ASP A 53 -6.67 -12.76 5.09
N TRP A 54 -7.15 -11.82 4.26
CA TRP A 54 -6.54 -11.54 2.95
C TRP A 54 -5.13 -10.95 3.07
N LEU A 55 -4.95 -9.95 3.94
CA LEU A 55 -3.65 -9.29 4.14
C LEU A 55 -2.60 -10.29 4.64
N ARG A 56 -2.98 -11.14 5.59
CA ARG A 56 -2.15 -12.22 6.11
C ARG A 56 -1.74 -13.17 5.00
N GLN A 57 -2.69 -13.63 4.19
CA GLN A 57 -2.38 -14.56 3.10
C GLN A 57 -1.45 -13.95 2.05
N VAL A 58 -1.62 -12.67 1.72
CA VAL A 58 -0.69 -11.96 0.83
C VAL A 58 0.71 -11.90 1.44
N THR A 59 0.81 -11.58 2.73
CA THR A 59 2.11 -11.49 3.43
C THR A 59 2.81 -12.85 3.59
N GLU A 60 2.06 -13.91 3.89
CA GLU A 60 2.59 -15.29 4.00
C GLU A 60 3.16 -15.79 2.68
N LEU A 61 2.61 -15.32 1.56
CA LEU A 61 3.10 -15.62 0.21
C LEU A 61 4.23 -14.68 -0.25
N GLY A 62 4.80 -13.89 0.67
CA GLY A 62 5.95 -13.01 0.42
C GLY A 62 5.60 -11.68 -0.23
N GLY A 63 4.32 -11.30 -0.26
CA GLY A 63 3.87 -9.96 -0.64
C GLY A 63 3.97 -8.96 0.52
N ASN A 64 3.89 -7.68 0.18
CA ASN A 64 3.73 -6.61 1.16
C ASN A 64 2.75 -5.58 0.57
N PRO A 65 1.45 -5.69 0.89
CA PRO A 65 0.45 -4.80 0.36
C PRO A 65 0.81 -3.34 0.63
N VAL A 66 0.61 -2.47 -0.34
CA VAL A 66 0.93 -1.05 -0.25
C VAL A 66 -0.22 -0.21 -0.79
N LEU A 67 -0.56 0.81 -0.01
CA LEU A 67 -1.48 1.87 -0.42
C LEU A 67 -0.66 3.06 -0.93
N ILE A 68 -1.11 3.68 -2.02
CA ILE A 68 -0.46 4.85 -2.64
C ILE A 68 -1.52 5.89 -2.98
N GLY A 69 -1.35 7.13 -2.53
CA GLY A 69 -2.27 8.23 -2.82
C GLY A 69 -1.84 9.54 -2.16
N PRO A 70 -2.37 10.70 -2.57
CA PRO A 70 -1.81 11.99 -2.20
C PRO A 70 -2.06 12.43 -0.75
N ARG A 71 -2.96 11.75 -0.02
CA ARG A 71 -3.45 12.16 1.31
C ARG A 71 -3.80 10.98 2.22
N LEU A 72 -3.00 9.92 2.18
CA LEU A 72 -3.21 8.72 3.01
C LEU A 72 -3.25 9.06 4.50
N GLY A 73 -2.44 10.03 4.93
CA GLY A 73 -2.42 10.51 6.32
C GLY A 73 -3.72 11.13 6.79
N ASP A 74 -4.59 11.60 5.91
CA ASP A 74 -5.83 12.26 6.30
C ASP A 74 -7.01 11.28 6.41
N VAL A 75 -6.85 10.03 5.94
CA VAL A 75 -7.94 9.04 5.87
C VAL A 75 -8.53 8.74 7.24
N HIS A 76 -7.69 8.71 8.28
CA HIS A 76 -8.13 8.44 9.66
C HIS A 76 -8.94 9.59 10.30
N LEU A 77 -8.87 10.81 9.73
CA LEU A 77 -9.59 11.98 10.25
C LEU A 77 -11.05 12.01 9.78
N VAL A 78 -11.43 11.10 8.89
CA VAL A 78 -12.73 11.09 8.24
C VAL A 78 -13.74 10.35 9.10
N ASN A 79 -14.38 11.07 10.02
CA ASN A 79 -15.55 10.60 10.76
C ASN A 79 -16.88 10.83 9.99
N ASP A 80 -16.88 11.75 9.02
CA ASP A 80 -18.02 12.05 8.15
C ASP A 80 -17.51 12.27 6.72
N TYR A 81 -17.67 11.24 5.89
CA TYR A 81 -17.16 11.20 4.52
C TYR A 81 -17.71 12.34 3.66
N ARG A 82 -18.92 12.85 3.95
CA ARG A 82 -19.69 13.80 3.13
C ARG A 82 -19.05 15.18 2.90
N ARG A 83 -17.94 15.50 3.55
CA ARG A 83 -17.28 16.83 3.44
C ARG A 83 -15.86 16.78 2.89
N MET A 84 -15.36 15.60 2.52
CA MET A 84 -14.00 15.47 1.99
C MET A 84 -14.00 15.40 0.46
N PRO A 85 -12.99 16.00 -0.20
CA PRO A 85 -12.75 15.71 -1.60
C PRO A 85 -12.41 14.23 -1.75
N LYS A 86 -13.00 13.58 -2.75
CA LYS A 86 -12.79 12.18 -3.09
C LYS A 86 -11.31 11.81 -3.06
N ILE A 87 -10.92 10.93 -2.13
CA ILE A 87 -9.56 10.42 -2.00
C ILE A 87 -9.43 9.22 -2.93
N HIS A 88 -8.58 9.36 -3.94
CA HIS A 88 -8.17 8.27 -4.81
C HIS A 88 -6.86 7.68 -4.33
N MET A 89 -6.79 6.37 -4.24
CA MET A 89 -5.56 5.64 -3.93
C MET A 89 -5.49 4.33 -4.71
N VAL A 90 -4.29 3.75 -4.76
CA VAL A 90 -4.04 2.42 -5.32
C VAL A 90 -3.66 1.46 -4.21
N LEU A 91 -4.27 0.29 -4.18
CA LEU A 91 -3.82 -0.86 -3.40
C LEU A 91 -3.07 -1.82 -4.31
N HIS A 92 -1.80 -2.07 -4.01
CA HIS A 92 -0.97 -3.02 -4.72
C HIS A 92 -0.54 -4.16 -3.79
N SER A 93 -0.75 -5.42 -4.19
CA SER A 93 -0.50 -6.60 -3.34
C SER A 93 0.99 -6.87 -3.08
N GLY A 94 1.86 -6.46 -4.02
CA GLY A 94 3.32 -6.60 -3.89
C GLY A 94 3.84 -8.03 -4.11
N SER A 95 3.02 -8.98 -4.56
CA SER A 95 3.44 -10.35 -4.86
C SER A 95 3.18 -10.72 -6.31
N MET A 96 4.15 -11.38 -6.95
CA MET A 96 4.03 -11.91 -8.32
C MET A 96 3.34 -13.28 -8.38
N SER A 97 3.21 -13.95 -7.23
CA SER A 97 2.49 -15.23 -7.10
C SER A 97 1.05 -15.04 -6.67
N PHE A 98 0.64 -13.79 -6.42
CA PHE A 98 -0.66 -13.46 -5.86
C PHE A 98 -1.53 -12.77 -6.91
N ASP A 99 -2.54 -13.50 -7.37
CA ASP A 99 -3.52 -13.03 -8.33
C ASP A 99 -4.88 -12.93 -7.61
N VAL A 100 -5.24 -11.70 -7.20
CA VAL A 100 -6.55 -11.37 -6.60
C VAL A 100 -7.67 -11.60 -7.61
N SER A 101 -7.40 -11.59 -8.91
CA SER A 101 -8.41 -11.93 -9.93
C SER A 101 -8.90 -13.37 -9.82
N THR A 102 -8.13 -14.28 -9.19
CA THR A 102 -8.59 -15.65 -8.94
C THR A 102 -9.83 -15.64 -8.05
N LYS A 103 -10.87 -16.40 -8.46
CA LYS A 103 -12.17 -16.42 -7.76
C LYS A 103 -12.06 -16.63 -6.23
N PRO A 104 -11.21 -17.54 -5.70
CA PRO A 104 -11.09 -17.73 -4.26
C PRO A 104 -10.48 -16.52 -3.54
N MET A 105 -9.40 -15.94 -4.09
CA MET A 105 -8.72 -14.79 -3.48
C MET A 105 -9.58 -13.54 -3.54
N ARG A 106 -10.28 -13.32 -4.66
CA ARG A 106 -11.25 -12.25 -4.81
C ARG A 106 -12.34 -12.32 -3.76
N LYS A 107 -12.90 -13.51 -3.53
CA LYS A 107 -13.92 -13.73 -2.51
C LYS A 107 -13.37 -13.42 -1.11
N LEU A 108 -12.14 -13.86 -0.81
CA LEU A 108 -11.50 -13.57 0.47
C LEU A 108 -11.27 -12.06 0.65
N PHE A 109 -10.77 -11.38 -0.39
CA PHE A 109 -10.56 -9.94 -0.40
C PHE A 109 -11.85 -9.19 -0.06
N ILE A 110 -12.93 -9.46 -0.78
CA ILE A 110 -14.23 -8.82 -0.56
C ILE A 110 -14.76 -9.10 0.86
N LEU A 111 -14.58 -10.31 1.39
CA LEU A 111 -14.98 -10.66 2.75
C LEU A 111 -14.20 -9.90 3.83
N CYS A 112 -13.00 -9.44 3.51
CA CYS A 112 -12.16 -8.65 4.42
C CYS A 112 -12.48 -7.16 4.38
N LEU A 113 -13.23 -6.67 3.39
CA LEU A 113 -13.61 -5.26 3.28
C LEU A 113 -14.65 -4.86 4.33
N LYS A 114 -14.56 -3.62 4.77
CA LYS A 114 -15.52 -3.01 5.70
C LYS A 114 -16.93 -2.95 5.10
N GLU A 115 -17.94 -2.95 5.96
CA GLU A 115 -19.33 -2.81 5.52
C GLU A 115 -19.56 -1.45 4.85
N GLY A 116 -20.37 -1.41 3.80
CA GLY A 116 -20.61 -0.20 3.00
C GLY A 116 -19.59 0.07 1.89
N ILE A 117 -18.55 -0.78 1.75
CA ILE A 117 -17.65 -0.73 0.60
C ILE A 117 -18.28 -1.49 -0.57
N VAL A 118 -18.45 -0.79 -1.70
CA VAL A 118 -18.96 -1.34 -2.95
C VAL A 118 -17.77 -1.73 -3.83
N HIS A 119 -17.74 -2.98 -4.26
CA HIS A 119 -16.74 -3.47 -5.19
C HIS A 119 -17.29 -3.39 -6.62
N HIS A 120 -16.73 -2.49 -7.44
CA HIS A 120 -17.11 -2.32 -8.83
C HIS A 120 -16.19 -3.14 -9.74
N GLU A 121 -16.80 -4.07 -10.48
CA GLU A 121 -16.11 -4.87 -11.49
C GLU A 121 -16.04 -4.09 -12.80
N SER A 122 -15.25 -3.03 -12.86
CA SER A 122 -15.10 -2.22 -14.07
C SER A 122 -13.74 -2.46 -14.72
N CYS A 123 -13.66 -3.53 -15.53
CA CYS A 123 -12.56 -3.98 -16.40
C CYS A 123 -11.96 -5.33 -15.98
N GLU A 124 -11.59 -6.15 -16.98
CA GLU A 124 -10.90 -7.43 -16.80
C GLU A 124 -9.57 -7.31 -16.02
N ASP A 125 -8.98 -6.11 -15.97
CA ASP A 125 -7.66 -5.85 -15.38
C ASP A 125 -7.66 -4.92 -14.16
N CYS A 126 -8.81 -4.38 -13.73
CA CYS A 126 -8.86 -3.41 -12.62
C CYS A 126 -10.11 -3.63 -11.76
N ALA A 127 -9.91 -3.98 -10.49
CA ALA A 127 -10.96 -3.95 -9.50
C ALA A 127 -10.96 -2.58 -8.81
N GLU A 128 -12.03 -1.80 -8.97
CA GLU A 128 -12.22 -0.54 -8.24
C GLU A 128 -13.10 -0.83 -7.03
N ILE A 129 -12.66 -0.42 -5.84
CA ILE A 129 -13.51 -0.42 -4.64
C ILE A 129 -13.82 1.02 -4.23
N THR A 130 -15.06 1.26 -3.87
CA THR A 130 -15.53 2.54 -3.35
C THR A 130 -16.05 2.35 -1.94
N ALA A 131 -15.49 3.08 -0.97
CA ALA A 131 -16.03 3.14 0.38
C ALA A 131 -16.83 4.43 0.51
N GLY A 132 -18.15 4.33 0.37
CA GLY A 132 -19.02 5.50 0.25
C GLY A 132 -18.74 6.32 -1.03
N ASP A 133 -19.08 7.61 -0.99
CA ASP A 133 -18.90 8.52 -2.13
C ASP A 133 -17.47 9.12 -2.20
N ASP A 134 -16.69 8.99 -1.13
CA ASP A 134 -15.52 9.84 -0.87
C ASP A 134 -14.18 9.09 -0.85
N LEU A 135 -14.19 7.75 -0.89
CA LEU A 135 -12.97 6.94 -0.95
C LEU A 135 -13.02 5.99 -2.14
N THR A 136 -12.08 6.13 -3.06
CA THR A 136 -11.88 5.17 -4.16
C THR A 136 -10.50 4.55 -4.05
N VAL A 137 -10.46 3.23 -3.97
CA VAL A 137 -9.23 2.45 -4.00
C VAL A 137 -9.23 1.61 -5.27
N ASP A 138 -8.27 1.87 -6.13
CA ASP A 138 -7.99 1.04 -7.29
C ASP A 138 -7.09 -0.12 -6.87
N VAL A 139 -7.58 -1.35 -6.98
CA VAL A 139 -6.76 -2.54 -6.78
C VAL A 139 -5.95 -2.75 -8.07
N SER A 140 -4.64 -2.58 -7.97
CA SER A 140 -3.70 -2.81 -9.06
C SER A 140 -2.84 -4.02 -8.75
N GLU A 141 -2.77 -4.94 -9.72
CA GLU A 141 -1.99 -6.17 -9.59
C GLU A 141 -0.81 -6.18 -10.56
N PRO A 142 0.32 -6.76 -10.17
CA PRO A 142 1.39 -7.03 -11.11
C PRO A 142 1.01 -8.23 -11.98
N LEU A 143 0.13 -8.02 -12.97
CA LEU A 143 -0.37 -9.07 -13.88
C LEU A 143 0.75 -9.78 -14.68
N ARG A 144 1.98 -9.24 -14.69
CA ARG A 144 3.07 -9.70 -15.58
C ARG A 144 4.45 -9.84 -14.93
N GLY A 145 4.54 -9.96 -13.61
CA GLY A 145 5.83 -10.25 -12.97
C GLY A 145 6.88 -9.14 -13.13
N HIS A 146 6.45 -7.90 -13.29
CA HIS A 146 7.33 -6.73 -13.27
C HIS A 146 7.25 -6.06 -11.91
N GLU A 147 8.40 -5.61 -11.38
CA GLU A 147 8.53 -4.90 -10.09
C GLU A 147 8.04 -3.44 -10.14
N TRP A 148 7.45 -3.05 -11.27
CA TRP A 148 6.99 -1.71 -11.56
C TRP A 148 5.49 -1.63 -11.42
N LEU A 149 5.02 -0.70 -10.61
CA LEU A 149 3.63 -0.26 -10.69
C LEU A 149 3.52 0.75 -11.84
N GLU A 150 2.81 0.35 -12.89
CA GLU A 150 2.50 1.24 -14.01
C GLU A 150 1.13 1.89 -13.80
N ILE A 151 1.13 3.21 -13.57
CA ILE A 151 -0.10 3.96 -13.37
C ILE A 151 -0.60 4.47 -14.72
N GLN A 152 -1.84 4.15 -15.05
CA GLN A 152 -2.49 4.69 -16.24
C GLN A 152 -2.47 6.22 -16.23
N THR A 153 -2.06 6.85 -17.33
CA THR A 153 -1.85 8.31 -17.42
C THR A 153 -3.05 9.13 -16.94
N ARG A 154 -4.27 8.64 -17.20
CA ARG A 154 -5.52 9.28 -16.78
C ARG A 154 -5.69 9.38 -15.26
N ARG A 155 -5.07 8.48 -14.49
CA ARG A 155 -5.18 8.38 -13.01
C ARG A 155 -4.10 9.14 -12.26
N ILE A 156 -3.04 9.61 -12.94
CA ILE A 156 -1.94 10.35 -12.31
C ILE A 156 -2.46 11.59 -11.57
N LYS A 157 -3.38 12.34 -12.17
CA LYS A 157 -3.93 13.55 -11.54
C LYS A 157 -4.70 13.26 -10.24
N GLN A 158 -5.09 12.01 -10.01
CA GLN A 158 -5.82 11.57 -8.82
C GLN A 158 -4.88 11.01 -7.75
N LEU A 159 -3.76 10.41 -8.16
CA LEU A 159 -2.80 9.75 -7.27
C LEU A 159 -1.64 10.65 -6.82
N PHE A 160 -1.48 11.80 -7.47
CA PHE A 160 -0.41 12.74 -7.16
C PHE A 160 -0.95 14.14 -6.93
N THR A 161 -0.32 14.83 -5.99
CA THR A 161 -0.50 16.26 -5.74
C THR A 161 0.75 17.02 -6.12
N TYR A 162 0.58 18.27 -6.55
CA TYR A 162 1.69 19.20 -6.71
C TYR A 162 1.82 20.04 -5.46
N ASN A 163 2.96 19.91 -4.78
CA ASN A 163 3.33 20.75 -3.64
C ASN A 163 4.67 21.42 -3.94
N ASN A 164 4.74 22.74 -3.84
CA ASN A 164 5.95 23.52 -4.15
C ASN A 164 6.57 23.19 -5.53
N LYS A 165 5.71 22.95 -6.55
CA LYS A 165 6.10 22.53 -7.92
C LYS A 165 6.72 21.12 -8.03
N CYS A 166 6.72 20.34 -6.95
CA CYS A 166 7.15 18.96 -6.94
C CYS A 166 5.94 18.03 -6.97
N LEU A 167 5.99 17.01 -7.83
CA LEU A 167 5.01 15.93 -7.83
C LEU A 167 5.24 15.06 -6.59
N GLN A 168 4.19 14.88 -5.78
CA GLN A 168 4.26 14.14 -4.53
C GLN A 168 3.06 13.21 -4.41
N SER A 169 3.29 12.06 -3.79
CA SER A 169 2.24 11.15 -3.32
C SER A 169 2.67 10.56 -1.99
N GLN A 170 1.76 9.96 -1.25
CA GLN A 170 2.09 9.22 -0.04
C GLN A 170 1.94 7.73 -0.31
N TYR A 171 2.71 6.93 0.42
CA TYR A 171 2.56 5.49 0.41
C TYR A 171 2.66 4.91 1.82
N CYS A 172 2.01 3.78 2.04
CA CYS A 172 2.04 3.05 3.30
C CYS A 172 2.00 1.56 3.00
N PHE A 173 3.04 0.84 3.42
CA PHE A 173 3.04 -0.62 3.40
C PHE A 173 2.27 -1.16 4.60
N PHE A 174 1.64 -2.33 4.45
CA PHE A 174 0.86 -2.95 5.51
C PHE A 174 1.70 -3.27 6.74
N ASN A 175 2.94 -3.69 6.54
CA ASN A 175 3.88 -3.99 7.63
C ASN A 175 4.66 -2.76 8.13
N ASP A 176 4.46 -1.59 7.52
CA ASP A 176 5.12 -0.36 7.94
C ASP A 176 4.27 0.38 8.98
N LYS A 177 4.95 1.06 9.91
CA LYS A 177 4.31 1.88 10.95
C LYS A 177 4.23 3.36 10.59
N THR A 178 4.64 3.73 9.39
CA THR A 178 4.71 5.12 8.97
C THR A 178 4.16 5.28 7.57
N ILE A 179 3.39 6.34 7.36
CA ILE A 179 3.07 6.84 6.03
C ILE A 179 4.28 7.63 5.54
N LYS A 180 4.78 7.28 4.36
CA LYS A 180 5.97 7.87 3.76
C LYS A 180 5.60 8.75 2.59
N LEU A 181 6.46 9.71 2.28
CA LEU A 181 6.30 10.58 1.11
C LEU A 181 7.10 9.99 -0.05
N LEU A 182 6.44 9.82 -1.18
CA LEU A 182 7.04 9.44 -2.44
C LEU A 182 7.74 10.68 -3.04
N GLN A 183 9.05 10.62 -3.14
CA GLN A 183 9.89 11.71 -3.61
C GLN A 183 9.96 11.72 -5.14
N PRO A 184 10.13 12.89 -5.80
CA PRO A 184 10.22 12.98 -7.26
C PRO A 184 11.20 12.01 -7.91
N GLU A 185 12.33 11.70 -7.25
CA GLU A 185 13.36 10.80 -7.78
C GLU A 185 12.93 9.32 -7.79
N GLU A 186 11.93 8.99 -6.97
CA GLU A 186 11.28 7.68 -6.91
C GLU A 186 10.19 7.54 -7.98
N ILE A 187 9.85 8.65 -8.64
CA ILE A 187 8.83 8.77 -9.67
C ILE A 187 9.52 8.81 -11.04
N GLY A 188 9.55 7.67 -11.74
CA GLY A 188 9.98 7.63 -13.14
C GLY A 188 8.98 8.34 -14.07
N GLN A 189 9.00 7.99 -15.35
CA GLN A 189 7.91 8.33 -16.29
C GLN A 189 6.63 7.54 -15.92
N TYR A 190 6.05 7.83 -14.76
CA TYR A 190 4.82 7.21 -14.22
C TYR A 190 4.97 5.75 -13.79
N LYS A 191 6.21 5.33 -13.53
CA LYS A 191 6.57 4.01 -13.00
C LYS A 191 7.29 4.18 -11.68
N PHE A 192 6.93 3.34 -10.72
CA PHE A 192 7.50 3.35 -9.38
C PHE A 192 7.91 1.92 -9.05
N TRP A 193 9.10 1.78 -8.48
CA TRP A 193 9.65 0.48 -8.12
C TRP A 193 9.35 0.21 -6.65
N LEU A 194 8.57 -0.84 -6.38
CA LEU A 194 8.16 -1.21 -5.02
C LEU A 194 8.90 -2.49 -4.62
N SER A 195 9.75 -2.38 -3.60
CA SER A 195 10.39 -3.55 -2.99
C SER A 195 9.34 -4.42 -2.33
N ARG A 196 9.50 -5.73 -2.49
CA ARG A 196 8.78 -6.73 -1.68
C ARG A 196 8.98 -6.52 -0.17
N THR A 197 10.09 -5.90 0.23
CA THR A 197 10.44 -5.67 1.64
C THR A 197 9.94 -4.34 2.23
N GLY A 198 9.09 -3.57 1.53
CA GLY A 198 8.50 -2.34 2.11
C GLY A 198 9.31 -1.05 1.88
N GLY A 199 10.11 -0.99 0.82
CA GLY A 199 10.87 0.19 0.43
C GLY A 199 10.65 0.56 -1.03
N VAL A 200 10.80 1.83 -1.37
CA VAL A 200 10.89 2.28 -2.76
C VAL A 200 12.37 2.22 -3.16
N LEU A 201 12.72 1.50 -4.23
CA LEU A 201 14.10 1.52 -4.70
C LEU A 201 14.33 2.71 -5.61
N ARG A 202 15.45 3.38 -5.36
CA ARG A 202 15.93 4.47 -6.20
C ARG A 202 16.38 3.91 -7.57
N PRO A 203 16.18 4.69 -8.65
CA PRO A 203 16.71 4.37 -9.99
C PRO A 203 18.21 4.04 -10.00
N ASP A 204 18.97 4.53 -9.02
CA ASP A 204 20.42 4.35 -8.87
C ASP A 204 20.86 2.87 -8.82
N TYR A 205 19.95 1.94 -8.49
CA TYR A 205 20.22 0.49 -8.49
C TYR A 205 20.17 -0.18 -9.87
N LEU A 206 19.72 0.53 -10.92
CA LEU A 206 19.73 0.01 -12.30
C LEU A 206 21.12 0.02 -12.96
N GLY A 207 22.15 0.58 -12.29
CA GLY A 207 23.51 0.68 -12.80
C GLY A 207 24.38 -0.58 -12.69
N LYS A 208 23.90 -1.70 -12.11
CA LYS A 208 24.73 -2.90 -11.87
C LYS A 208 24.16 -4.24 -12.35
N TYR A 209 23.10 -4.25 -13.15
CA TYR A 209 22.79 -5.42 -13.98
C TYR A 209 23.48 -5.31 -15.34
N ARG A 210 24.83 -5.27 -15.32
CA ARG A 210 25.61 -5.66 -16.49
C ARG A 210 25.67 -7.17 -16.46
N GLY A 211 24.98 -7.79 -17.42
CA GLY A 211 24.89 -9.24 -17.54
C GLY A 211 26.25 -9.91 -17.41
N GLY A 212 26.36 -10.86 -16.49
CA GLY A 212 27.37 -11.90 -16.53
C GLY A 212 27.03 -12.90 -17.63
N GLY A 213 26.99 -12.44 -18.87
CA GLY A 213 27.09 -13.27 -20.06
C GLY A 213 28.57 -13.38 -20.41
N GLY A 214 29.19 -14.49 -20.00
CA GLY A 214 30.53 -14.84 -20.44
C GLY A 214 30.58 -15.13 -21.94
N GLY A 215 31.70 -14.77 -22.56
CA GLY A 215 32.05 -15.04 -23.96
C GLY A 215 31.76 -13.83 -24.86
N GLY A 216 32.70 -13.16 -25.50
CA GLY A 216 34.04 -13.56 -25.93
C GLY A 216 34.18 -13.17 -27.40
N GLY A 217 35.10 -12.26 -27.71
CA GLY A 217 35.39 -11.75 -29.07
C GLY A 217 34.67 -10.42 -29.35
N GLY A 218 35.32 -9.29 -29.57
CA GLY A 218 36.60 -9.08 -30.24
C GLY A 218 36.32 -8.68 -31.69
N GLY A 219 36.09 -7.39 -31.92
CA GLY A 219 35.83 -6.83 -33.24
C GLY A 219 35.69 -5.31 -33.19
N GLU A 220 36.79 -4.62 -33.48
CA GLU A 220 36.83 -3.20 -33.79
C GLU A 220 35.89 -2.86 -34.96
N PHE A 221 35.18 -1.73 -34.90
CA PHE A 221 34.91 -0.97 -36.12
C PHE A 221 34.74 0.53 -35.85
N ILE A 222 35.34 1.29 -36.76
CA ILE A 222 35.69 2.72 -36.78
C ILE A 222 34.50 3.57 -37.29
N PRO A 223 34.34 4.84 -36.87
CA PRO A 223 33.14 5.62 -37.14
C PRO A 223 33.14 6.29 -38.54
N ARG A 224 31.94 6.54 -39.06
CA ARG A 224 31.60 7.70 -39.89
C ARG A 224 30.26 8.26 -39.45
#